data_AF-A0A2V8ZR60-F1
#
_entry.id   AF-A0A2V8ZR60-F1
#
_cell.length_a   1.000
_cell.length_b   1.000
_cell.length_c   1.000
_cell.angle_alpha   90.00
_cell.angle_beta   90.00
_cell.angle_gamma   90.00
#
_symmetry.space_group_name_H-M   'P 1'
#
loop_
_entity.id
_entity.type
_entity.pdbx_description
1 polymer ?
#
loop_
_entity_poly.entity_id
_entity_poly.type
_entity_poly.pdbx_seq_one_letter_code
_entity_poly.pdbx_strand_id
1 'polypeptide(L)'
;MFLMPPLNRYKTVPSAAVTAIFVLAGCSARKPIAPPYAPFRLESVRGDSVLLTPPIPEGKNECALVKLTLKSSPAPSGVHCSAERGHFRVEQANNDPSSVHITLPALATWLGDLEGGFGSDGKDEIAALFALLGDLDKLQEAGCFPDTKLSIRDFILQSLPMKPTDSLFNYYGYLADHSGLNLKPGMRLKVEHAYFRPAEEGEEEHTAKLFLGVSTAYFNLQLTSDGRIRFRQNGTAKYTPPSLVHGVHDEISDLAISSIPQERYFRLLFKTYLVPQKHTRSTAIIGATKSSQLDELDKELRAHLAEDCKNTAAIYGAVCFGFEGFVTLTPQVKVELNGKTKFIDSGTRIKDLLSRSQADGLKSLKIQRQFLDSYYDLQFDPADPNVLSLALVARDRVTWSNSPRALH
;
A
#
# COMPACT_ATOMS: atom_id res chain seq x y z
N MET A 1 -30.95 73.25 -42.91
CA MET A 1 -32.18 74.05 -42.75
C MET A 1 -32.68 73.80 -41.33
N PHE A 2 -32.52 74.80 -40.44
CA PHE A 2 -33.11 75.03 -39.09
C PHE A 2 -33.23 73.82 -38.11
N LEU A 3 -32.80 73.80 -36.83
CA LEU A 3 -32.53 74.79 -35.79
C LEU A 3 -31.73 74.10 -34.63
N MET A 4 -30.87 74.85 -33.94
CA MET A 4 -30.47 74.60 -32.53
C MET A 4 -31.42 75.38 -31.58
N PRO A 5 -31.24 75.39 -30.23
CA PRO A 5 -31.35 74.36 -29.16
C PRO A 5 -32.43 74.82 -28.11
N PRO A 6 -32.50 74.43 -26.79
CA PRO A 6 -31.46 74.68 -25.77
C PRO A 6 -31.34 73.64 -24.61
N LEU A 7 -30.34 73.93 -23.78
CA LEU A 7 -29.95 73.32 -22.50
C LEU A 7 -31.02 73.31 -21.40
N ASN A 8 -30.97 72.31 -20.52
CA ASN A 8 -31.09 72.44 -19.05
C ASN A 8 -30.70 71.10 -18.40
N ARG A 9 -29.60 71.01 -17.65
CA ARG A 9 -29.34 71.39 -16.23
C ARG A 9 -29.32 70.15 -15.31
N TYR A 10 -28.09 69.84 -14.90
CA TYR A 10 -27.65 69.35 -13.59
C TYR A 10 -28.48 68.29 -12.85
N LYS A 11 -27.83 67.14 -12.60
CA LYS A 11 -27.54 66.73 -11.22
C LYS A 11 -26.28 65.86 -11.17
N THR A 12 -25.28 66.41 -10.51
CA THR A 12 -24.06 65.79 -10.00
C THR A 12 -24.39 64.68 -9.00
N VAL A 13 -23.78 63.51 -9.16
CA VAL A 13 -23.63 62.49 -8.12
C VAL A 13 -22.13 62.21 -7.99
N PRO A 14 -21.55 62.27 -6.78
CA PRO A 14 -20.10 62.21 -6.59
C PRO A 14 -19.57 60.80 -6.85
N SER A 15 -18.54 60.73 -7.68
CA SER A 15 -17.72 59.54 -7.93
C SER A 15 -16.87 59.26 -6.68
N ALA A 16 -17.34 58.39 -5.81
CA ALA A 16 -16.54 57.87 -4.72
C ALA A 16 -15.48 56.92 -5.28
N ALA A 17 -14.22 57.34 -5.18
CA ALA A 17 -13.05 56.50 -5.46
C ALA A 17 -13.04 55.32 -4.46
N VAL A 18 -13.30 54.11 -4.97
CA VAL A 18 -13.08 52.88 -4.22
C VAL A 18 -11.60 52.57 -4.27
N THR A 19 -10.87 53.08 -3.28
CA THR A 19 -9.51 52.65 -2.97
C THR A 19 -9.59 51.22 -2.46
N ALA A 20 -9.36 50.25 -3.35
CA ALA A 20 -9.24 48.84 -2.96
C ALA A 20 -7.97 48.65 -2.12
N ILE A 21 -8.14 48.61 -0.80
CA ILE A 21 -7.12 48.14 0.13
C ILE A 21 -6.96 46.63 -0.13
N PHE A 22 -5.93 46.26 -0.87
CA PHE A 22 -5.43 44.89 -0.88
C PHE A 22 -4.87 44.61 0.53
N VAL A 23 -5.73 44.07 1.38
CA VAL A 23 -5.28 43.34 2.58
C VAL A 23 -4.53 42.12 2.04
N LEU A 24 -3.20 42.25 1.99
CA LEU A 24 -2.29 41.13 1.92
C LEU A 24 -2.52 40.30 3.18
N ALA A 25 -3.53 39.42 3.12
CA ALA A 25 -3.63 38.27 4.00
C ALA A 25 -2.42 37.40 3.67
N GLY A 26 -1.29 37.72 4.31
CA GLY A 26 -0.14 36.85 4.32
C GLY A 26 -0.63 35.49 4.78
N CYS A 27 -0.54 34.51 3.89
CA CYS A 27 -0.58 33.11 4.24
C CYS A 27 0.55 32.90 5.25
N SER A 28 0.28 33.14 6.53
CA SER A 28 1.09 32.62 7.60
C SER A 28 1.05 31.12 7.38
N ALA A 29 2.14 30.57 6.83
CA ALA A 29 2.38 29.15 6.81
C ALA A 29 2.12 28.69 8.25
N ARG A 30 1.00 27.97 8.45
CA ARG A 30 0.74 27.33 9.73
C ARG A 30 2.01 26.54 10.00
N LYS A 31 2.73 26.88 11.07
CA LYS A 31 3.86 26.08 11.55
C LYS A 31 3.35 24.63 11.53
N PRO A 32 4.04 23.70 10.84
CA PRO A 32 3.62 22.31 10.88
C PRO A 32 3.51 21.94 12.35
N ILE A 33 2.31 21.51 12.75
CA ILE A 33 2.09 20.93 14.08
C ILE A 33 3.17 19.86 14.20
N ALA A 34 4.04 19.97 15.21
CA ALA A 34 5.08 18.99 15.44
C ALA A 34 4.41 17.61 15.42
N PRO A 35 4.93 16.64 14.65
CA PRO A 35 4.27 15.35 14.56
C PRO A 35 4.13 14.75 15.96
N PRO A 36 2.99 14.13 16.31
CA PRO A 36 2.78 13.55 17.65
C PRO A 36 3.71 12.38 17.97
N TYR A 37 4.50 11.94 16.99
CA TYR A 37 5.37 10.78 17.06
C TYR A 37 6.76 11.14 16.54
N ALA A 38 7.73 10.29 16.86
CA ALA A 38 9.07 10.39 16.32
C ALA A 38 9.08 10.14 14.78
N PRO A 39 10.11 10.54 14.04
CA PRO A 39 10.23 10.23 12.61
C PRO A 39 10.34 8.72 12.35
N PHE A 40 10.20 8.30 11.08
CA PHE A 40 10.67 6.97 10.69
C PHE A 40 12.19 6.93 10.84
N ARG A 41 12.73 5.79 11.26
CA ARG A 41 14.18 5.64 11.45
C ARG A 41 14.65 4.32 10.87
N LEU A 42 15.77 4.37 10.15
CA LEU A 42 16.49 3.19 9.72
C LEU A 42 17.63 2.95 10.70
N GLU A 43 17.55 1.88 11.47
CA GLU A 43 18.50 1.55 12.54
C GLU A 43 19.02 0.13 12.37
N SER A 44 20.22 -0.15 12.87
CA SER A 44 20.79 -1.51 12.93
C SER A 44 20.37 -2.18 14.23
N VAL A 45 19.60 -3.26 14.14
CA VAL A 45 19.17 -4.11 15.26
C VAL A 45 19.82 -5.47 15.06
N ARG A 46 20.68 -5.90 16.00
CA ARG A 46 21.45 -7.16 15.90
C ARG A 46 22.27 -7.36 14.61
N GLY A 47 22.64 -6.27 13.93
CA GLY A 47 23.40 -6.30 12.68
C GLY A 47 22.55 -6.29 11.42
N ASP A 48 21.22 -6.36 11.55
CA ASP A 48 20.26 -6.18 10.46
C ASP A 48 19.68 -4.77 10.45
N SER A 49 19.42 -4.25 9.25
CA SER A 49 18.78 -2.95 9.08
C SER A 49 17.26 -3.07 9.20
N VAL A 50 16.68 -2.19 10.01
CA VAL A 50 15.26 -2.22 10.36
C VAL A 50 14.67 -0.83 10.21
N LEU A 51 13.54 -0.75 9.51
CA LEU A 51 12.70 0.43 9.47
C LEU A 51 11.82 0.45 10.73
N LEU A 52 12.19 1.30 11.68
CA LEU A 52 11.37 1.64 12.84
C LEU A 52 10.33 2.69 12.47
N THR A 53 9.11 2.47 12.94
CA THR A 53 7.94 3.30 12.67
C THR A 53 7.77 4.39 13.73
N PRO A 54 7.07 5.50 13.43
CA PRO A 54 6.90 6.63 14.34
C PRO A 54 6.47 6.29 15.78
N PRO A 55 5.55 5.32 16.04
CA PRO A 55 5.13 4.99 17.40
C PRO A 55 6.19 4.28 18.24
N ILE A 56 7.26 3.75 17.63
CA ILE A 56 8.34 3.09 18.36
C ILE A 56 9.25 4.20 18.94
N PRO A 57 9.45 4.27 20.28
CA PRO A 57 10.31 5.28 20.89
C PRO A 57 11.79 5.06 20.55
N GLU A 58 12.56 6.14 20.54
CA GLU A 58 14.02 6.11 20.40
C GLU A 58 14.68 5.42 21.61
N GLY A 59 15.82 4.75 21.39
CA GLY A 59 16.59 4.10 22.45
C GLY A 59 15.89 2.92 23.12
N LYS A 60 14.84 2.37 22.49
CA LYS A 60 14.10 1.23 23.02
C LYS A 60 15.00 -0.02 23.11
N ASN A 61 14.92 -0.72 24.23
CA ASN A 61 15.58 -2.03 24.38
C ASN A 61 14.99 -3.04 23.37
N GLU A 62 15.85 -3.62 22.53
CA GLU A 62 15.48 -4.58 21.49
C GLU A 62 14.77 -5.83 22.01
N CYS A 63 15.00 -6.20 23.28
CA CYS A 63 14.39 -7.35 23.95
C CYS A 63 13.10 -6.99 24.73
N ALA A 64 12.70 -5.72 24.76
CA ALA A 64 11.49 -5.30 25.47
C ALA A 64 10.28 -5.25 24.52
N LEU A 65 9.12 -5.68 25.03
CA LEU A 65 7.84 -5.58 24.31
C LEU A 65 7.52 -4.13 23.92
N VAL A 66 6.87 -3.98 22.76
CA VAL A 66 6.49 -2.67 22.24
C VAL A 66 5.10 -2.28 22.71
N LYS A 67 5.01 -1.35 23.67
CA LYS A 67 3.74 -0.80 24.14
C LYS A 67 3.36 0.47 23.39
N LEU A 68 2.18 0.46 22.79
CA LEU A 68 1.58 1.55 22.03
C LEU A 68 0.21 1.91 22.62
N THR A 69 -0.24 3.13 22.36
CA THR A 69 -1.59 3.57 22.75
C THR A 69 -2.24 4.28 21.58
N LEU A 70 -3.47 3.86 21.25
CA LEU A 70 -4.30 4.46 20.24
C LEU A 70 -5.54 5.08 20.89
N LYS A 71 -5.89 6.30 20.50
CA LYS A 71 -7.15 6.92 20.91
C LYS A 71 -8.33 6.31 20.15
N SER A 72 -9.37 5.95 20.89
CA SER A 72 -10.59 5.30 20.39
C SER A 72 -11.81 5.85 21.10
N SER A 73 -12.98 5.67 20.49
CA SER A 73 -14.24 5.85 21.22
C SER A 73 -14.38 4.76 22.29
N PRO A 74 -15.08 5.03 23.40
CA PRO A 74 -15.34 4.04 24.43
C PRO A 74 -16.11 2.84 23.88
N ALA A 75 -15.69 1.65 24.31
CA ALA A 75 -16.44 0.43 24.04
C ALA A 75 -17.80 0.43 24.78
N PRO A 76 -18.82 -0.28 24.26
CA PRO A 76 -20.09 -0.47 24.95
C PRO A 76 -19.90 -1.09 26.34
N SER A 77 -20.69 -0.63 27.32
CA SER A 77 -20.68 -1.18 28.67
C SER A 77 -21.00 -2.68 28.67
N GLY A 78 -20.19 -3.47 29.38
CA GLY A 78 -20.40 -4.92 29.54
C GLY A 78 -19.75 -5.81 28.47
N VAL A 79 -19.04 -5.22 27.50
CA VAL A 79 -18.27 -5.99 26.49
C VAL A 79 -16.80 -6.01 26.85
N HIS A 80 -16.20 -7.21 26.93
CA HIS A 80 -14.77 -7.37 27.20
C HIS A 80 -13.96 -7.25 25.90
N CYS A 81 -13.41 -6.07 25.64
CA CYS A 81 -12.68 -5.79 24.41
C CYS A 81 -11.19 -6.05 24.56
N SER A 82 -10.79 -7.32 24.41
CA SER A 82 -9.39 -7.72 24.41
C SER A 82 -9.12 -8.93 23.50
N ALA A 83 -7.96 -8.94 22.83
CA ALA A 83 -7.43 -10.10 22.12
C ALA A 83 -5.95 -10.30 22.45
N GLU A 84 -5.51 -11.55 22.55
CA GLU A 84 -4.11 -11.92 22.80
C GLU A 84 -3.74 -13.18 21.99
N ARG A 85 -2.63 -13.11 21.26
CA ARG A 85 -2.03 -14.21 20.49
C ARG A 85 -0.51 -14.00 20.48
N GLY A 86 0.24 -15.02 20.89
CA GLY A 86 1.70 -14.89 21.00
C GLY A 86 2.09 -13.73 21.93
N HIS A 87 2.98 -12.83 21.48
CA HIS A 87 3.31 -11.61 22.21
C HIS A 87 2.45 -10.40 21.82
N PHE A 88 1.48 -10.59 20.92
CA PHE A 88 0.56 -9.54 20.55
C PHE A 88 -0.62 -9.49 21.52
N ARG A 89 -0.94 -8.29 21.98
CA ARG A 89 -2.12 -8.02 22.81
C ARG A 89 -2.76 -6.71 22.43
N VAL A 90 -4.08 -6.69 22.36
CA VAL A 90 -4.88 -5.47 22.20
C VAL A 90 -5.95 -5.48 23.26
N GLU A 91 -6.10 -4.39 24.01
CA GLU A 91 -7.14 -4.27 25.02
C GLU A 91 -7.60 -2.83 25.19
N GLN A 92 -8.88 -2.65 25.52
CA GLN A 92 -9.39 -1.37 25.98
C GLN A 92 -8.77 -1.03 27.35
N ALA A 93 -8.25 0.18 27.51
CA ALA A 93 -7.62 0.59 28.76
C ALA A 93 -8.65 0.73 29.89
N ASN A 94 -8.42 0.04 31.01
CA ASN A 94 -9.32 0.04 32.18
C ASN A 94 -9.51 1.45 32.79
N ASN A 95 -8.44 2.24 32.83
CA ASN A 95 -8.43 3.57 33.46
C ASN A 95 -8.74 4.70 32.49
N ASP A 96 -8.74 4.43 31.18
CA ASP A 96 -9.06 5.40 30.14
C ASP A 96 -9.84 4.70 29.02
N PRO A 97 -11.18 4.61 29.13
CA PRO A 97 -12.02 3.99 28.10
C PRO A 97 -11.89 4.64 26.72
N SER A 98 -11.24 5.80 26.59
CA SER A 98 -10.93 6.43 25.30
C SER A 98 -9.59 5.99 24.69
N SER A 99 -8.93 5.00 25.28
CA SER A 99 -7.62 4.52 24.86
C SER A 99 -7.60 3.01 24.71
N VAL A 100 -6.97 2.55 23.65
CA VAL A 100 -6.66 1.14 23.38
C VAL A 100 -5.17 0.94 23.58
N HIS A 101 -4.82 -0.01 24.43
CA HIS A 101 -3.44 -0.44 24.62
C HIS A 101 -3.12 -1.56 23.66
N ILE A 102 -1.99 -1.42 22.97
CA ILE A 102 -1.50 -2.37 21.98
C ILE A 102 -0.10 -2.77 22.40
N THR A 103 0.14 -4.06 22.53
CA THR A 103 1.46 -4.64 22.80
C THR A 103 1.87 -5.44 21.57
N LEU A 104 3.05 -5.12 21.03
CA LEU A 104 3.71 -5.90 19.98
C LEU A 104 4.92 -6.65 20.57
N PRO A 105 5.42 -7.70 19.89
CA PRO A 105 6.61 -8.42 20.30
C PRO A 105 7.83 -7.49 20.45
N ALA A 106 8.84 -7.99 21.14
CA ALA A 106 10.15 -7.34 21.16
C ALA A 106 10.74 -7.32 19.74
N LEU A 107 11.54 -6.29 19.44
CA LEU A 107 12.18 -6.12 18.12
C LEU A 107 12.97 -7.37 17.72
N ALA A 108 13.78 -7.88 18.66
CA ALA A 108 14.58 -9.08 18.48
C ALA A 108 13.74 -10.32 18.15
N THR A 109 12.60 -10.50 18.81
CA THR A 109 11.71 -11.65 18.61
C THR A 109 11.02 -11.56 17.25
N TRP A 110 10.44 -10.40 16.94
CA TRP A 110 9.73 -10.18 15.67
C TRP A 110 10.64 -10.35 14.45
N LEU A 111 11.85 -9.77 14.49
CA LEU A 111 12.80 -9.85 13.38
C LEU A 111 13.38 -11.26 13.22
N GLY A 112 13.63 -11.96 14.33
CA GLY A 112 14.09 -13.35 14.30
C GLY A 112 13.10 -14.29 13.60
N ASP A 113 11.80 -14.08 13.83
CA ASP A 113 10.74 -14.85 13.15
C ASP A 113 10.64 -14.52 11.65
N LEU A 114 10.78 -13.24 11.27
CA LEU A 114 10.79 -12.82 9.86
C LEU A 114 11.94 -13.45 9.06
N GLU A 115 13.06 -13.77 9.72
CA GLU A 115 14.23 -14.42 9.10
C GLU A 115 14.10 -15.94 8.98
N GLY A 116 13.00 -16.53 9.48
CA GLY A 116 12.88 -17.98 9.65
C GLY A 116 13.89 -18.52 10.67
N GLY A 117 14.40 -17.65 11.53
CA GLY A 117 15.68 -17.80 12.22
C GLY A 117 15.58 -17.98 13.72
N PHE A 118 14.57 -18.65 14.29
CA PHE A 118 14.66 -19.24 15.64
C PHE A 118 13.82 -20.51 15.74
N GLY A 119 14.47 -21.65 15.51
CA GLY A 119 13.98 -22.92 16.03
C GLY A 119 14.33 -23.05 17.51
N SER A 120 13.35 -22.92 18.42
CA SER A 120 13.21 -23.77 19.63
C SER A 120 12.06 -23.39 20.58
N ASP A 121 11.46 -22.20 20.50
CA ASP A 121 10.40 -21.78 21.46
C ASP A 121 8.95 -21.85 20.92
N GLY A 122 8.75 -22.30 19.68
CA GLY A 122 7.45 -22.77 19.19
C GLY A 122 6.34 -21.70 19.05
N LYS A 123 6.67 -20.41 19.06
CA LYS A 123 5.71 -19.33 18.81
C LYS A 123 6.03 -18.66 17.47
N ASP A 124 5.26 -19.00 16.46
CA ASP A 124 5.25 -18.32 15.15
C ASP A 124 4.52 -16.98 15.32
N GLU A 125 5.27 -15.88 15.52
CA GLU A 125 4.71 -14.54 15.71
C GLU A 125 3.99 -14.03 14.46
N ILE A 126 4.35 -14.51 13.26
CA ILE A 126 3.63 -14.20 12.03
C ILE A 126 2.23 -14.82 12.09
N ALA A 127 2.13 -16.11 12.43
CA ALA A 127 0.83 -16.77 12.63
C ALA A 127 0.04 -16.15 13.79
N ALA A 128 0.71 -15.76 14.88
CA ALA A 128 0.09 -15.08 16.01
C ALA A 128 -0.51 -13.73 15.59
N LEU A 129 0.21 -12.94 14.78
CA LEU A 129 -0.30 -11.70 14.21
C LEU A 129 -1.55 -11.94 13.38
N PHE A 130 -1.54 -12.86 12.42
CA PHE A 130 -2.72 -13.13 11.59
C PHE A 130 -3.93 -13.61 12.41
N ALA A 131 -3.69 -14.48 13.40
CA ALA A 131 -4.74 -14.92 14.32
C ALA A 131 -5.31 -13.74 15.13
N LEU A 132 -4.45 -12.85 15.64
CA LEU A 132 -4.86 -11.65 16.37
C LEU A 132 -5.73 -10.75 15.50
N LEU A 133 -5.31 -10.49 14.26
CA LEU A 133 -6.07 -9.66 13.33
C LEU A 133 -7.46 -10.24 13.06
N GLY A 134 -7.58 -11.57 12.94
CA GLY A 134 -8.87 -12.25 12.83
C GLY A 134 -9.75 -12.11 14.09
N ASP A 135 -9.16 -12.19 15.28
CA ASP A 135 -9.89 -11.95 16.54
C ASP A 135 -10.34 -10.49 16.67
N LEU A 136 -9.52 -9.54 16.24
CA LEU A 136 -9.86 -8.12 16.23
C LEU A 136 -11.05 -7.83 15.31
N ASP A 137 -11.08 -8.42 14.12
CA ASP A 137 -12.21 -8.28 13.20
C ASP A 137 -13.52 -8.79 13.86
N LYS A 138 -13.48 -9.94 14.57
CA LYS A 138 -14.63 -10.47 15.32
C LYS A 138 -15.05 -9.56 16.48
N LEU A 139 -14.09 -9.02 17.22
CA LEU A 139 -14.37 -8.08 18.32
C LEU A 139 -14.99 -6.79 17.79
N GLN A 140 -14.50 -6.27 16.66
CA GLN A 140 -15.09 -5.09 16.01
C GLN A 140 -16.52 -5.34 15.55
N GLU A 141 -16.83 -6.52 15.01
CA GLU A 141 -18.20 -6.92 14.69
C GLU A 141 -19.09 -7.02 15.93
N ALA A 142 -18.53 -7.37 17.09
CA ALA A 142 -19.22 -7.35 18.38
C ALA A 142 -19.33 -5.95 19.01
N GLY A 143 -18.87 -4.90 18.32
CA GLY A 143 -18.95 -3.51 18.77
C GLY A 143 -17.77 -3.05 19.63
N CYS A 144 -16.72 -3.85 19.75
CA CYS A 144 -15.48 -3.40 20.37
C CYS A 144 -14.71 -2.44 19.47
N PHE A 145 -13.97 -1.53 20.09
CA PHE A 145 -13.12 -0.57 19.39
C PHE A 145 -13.87 0.24 18.31
N PRO A 146 -15.06 0.79 18.61
CA PRO A 146 -15.84 1.52 17.63
C PRO A 146 -15.17 2.85 17.24
N ASP A 147 -15.30 3.21 15.96
CA ASP A 147 -14.92 4.51 15.38
C ASP A 147 -13.59 5.09 15.90
N THR A 148 -12.51 4.50 15.42
CA THR A 148 -11.22 5.17 15.28
C THR A 148 -11.12 5.75 13.86
N LYS A 149 -10.48 6.92 13.68
CA LYS A 149 -10.20 7.46 12.32
C LYS A 149 -9.44 6.45 11.43
N LEU A 150 -8.74 5.51 12.04
CA LEU A 150 -7.97 4.44 11.40
C LEU A 150 -8.30 3.11 12.07
N SER A 151 -8.50 2.05 11.31
CA SER A 151 -8.73 0.72 11.89
C SER A 151 -7.57 0.30 12.81
N ILE A 152 -7.87 -0.36 13.94
CA ILE A 152 -6.81 -0.91 14.82
C ILE A 152 -5.89 -1.83 14.04
N ARG A 153 -6.46 -2.63 13.12
CA ARG A 153 -5.72 -3.48 12.20
C ARG A 153 -4.66 -2.70 11.42
N ASP A 154 -5.05 -1.60 10.76
CA ASP A 154 -4.11 -0.77 10.01
C ASP A 154 -3.08 -0.11 10.92
N PHE A 155 -3.47 0.31 12.13
CA PHE A 155 -2.53 0.90 13.09
C PHE A 155 -1.46 -0.11 13.52
N ILE A 156 -1.85 -1.35 13.85
CA ILE A 156 -0.91 -2.42 14.21
C ILE A 156 0.04 -2.69 13.04
N LEU A 157 -0.49 -2.93 11.84
CA LEU A 157 0.31 -3.21 10.65
C LEU A 157 1.28 -2.07 10.32
N GLN A 158 0.84 -0.81 10.38
CA GLN A 158 1.71 0.35 10.12
C GLN A 158 2.72 0.61 11.24
N SER A 159 2.51 0.05 12.44
CA SER A 159 3.41 0.21 13.58
C SER A 159 4.49 -0.87 13.66
N LEU A 160 4.35 -1.97 12.92
CA LEU A 160 5.33 -3.06 12.94
C LEU A 160 6.70 -2.60 12.40
N PRO A 161 7.79 -2.88 13.13
CA PRO A 161 9.13 -2.68 12.62
C PRO A 161 9.40 -3.73 11.53
N MET A 162 9.93 -3.34 10.38
CA MET A 162 10.16 -4.26 9.26
C MET A 162 11.55 -4.08 8.67
N LYS A 163 12.09 -5.13 8.03
CA LYS A 163 13.23 -4.94 7.12
C LYS A 163 12.81 -4.00 5.98
N PRO A 164 13.70 -3.16 5.45
CA PRO A 164 13.34 -2.21 4.39
C PRO A 164 12.75 -2.89 3.14
N THR A 165 13.20 -4.10 2.83
CA THR A 165 12.70 -4.94 1.74
C THR A 165 11.25 -5.40 1.94
N ASP A 166 10.83 -5.57 3.19
CA ASP A 166 9.55 -6.17 3.56
C ASP A 166 8.54 -5.11 4.03
N SER A 167 8.92 -3.83 3.97
CA SER A 167 8.06 -2.70 4.38
C SER A 167 6.76 -2.56 3.58
N LEU A 168 6.59 -3.31 2.47
CA LEU A 168 5.30 -3.44 1.80
C LEU A 168 4.23 -4.10 2.71
N PHE A 169 4.64 -4.96 3.65
CA PHE A 169 3.74 -5.63 4.59
C PHE A 169 2.93 -4.63 5.42
N ASN A 170 3.57 -3.57 5.92
CA ASN A 170 2.90 -2.53 6.72
C ASN A 170 1.71 -1.87 6.00
N TYR A 171 1.78 -1.74 4.67
CA TYR A 171 0.83 -0.95 3.88
C TYR A 171 -0.13 -1.82 3.09
N TYR A 172 0.32 -2.98 2.64
CA TYR A 172 -0.40 -3.85 1.71
C TYR A 172 -0.55 -5.28 2.24
N GLY A 173 -0.07 -5.58 3.45
CA GLY A 173 -0.16 -6.92 4.03
C GLY A 173 0.53 -7.99 3.20
N TYR A 174 1.47 -7.62 2.33
CA TYR A 174 2.24 -8.55 1.51
C TYR A 174 3.48 -9.01 2.26
N LEU A 175 3.56 -10.30 2.54
CA LEU A 175 4.73 -10.99 3.07
C LEU A 175 4.92 -12.25 2.23
N ALA A 176 6.13 -12.42 1.68
CA ALA A 176 6.46 -13.57 0.85
C ALA A 176 6.07 -14.88 1.56
N ASP A 177 5.50 -15.82 0.81
CA ASP A 177 5.00 -17.14 1.26
C ASP A 177 3.85 -17.12 2.30
N HIS A 178 3.60 -16.00 2.97
CA HIS A 178 2.59 -15.89 4.03
C HIS A 178 1.30 -15.17 3.62
N SER A 179 1.35 -14.24 2.67
CA SER A 179 0.20 -13.38 2.33
C SER A 179 0.27 -12.78 0.93
N GLY A 180 -0.88 -12.67 0.27
CA GLY A 180 -0.99 -11.91 -0.98
C GLY A 180 -0.94 -10.39 -0.76
N LEU A 181 -0.90 -9.61 -1.85
CA LEU A 181 -0.82 -8.15 -1.77
C LEU A 181 -2.21 -7.52 -1.81
N ASN A 182 -2.59 -6.82 -0.74
CA ASN A 182 -3.86 -6.09 -0.67
C ASN A 182 -3.89 -4.93 -1.66
N LEU A 183 -4.89 -4.96 -2.53
CA LEU A 183 -5.14 -3.95 -3.53
C LEU A 183 -5.99 -2.82 -2.92
N LYS A 184 -5.45 -1.61 -2.91
CA LYS A 184 -6.07 -0.43 -2.28
C LYS A 184 -6.54 0.61 -3.32
N PRO A 185 -7.57 1.42 -3.01
CA PRO A 185 -7.96 2.55 -3.85
C PRO A 185 -6.78 3.49 -4.14
N GLY A 186 -6.74 4.04 -5.35
CA GLY A 186 -5.66 4.93 -5.81
C GLY A 186 -4.46 4.18 -6.40
N MET A 187 -4.40 2.85 -6.27
CA MET A 187 -3.48 2.03 -7.06
C MET A 187 -3.91 1.93 -8.53
N ARG A 188 -2.98 1.47 -9.36
CA ARG A 188 -3.24 1.03 -10.73
C ARG A 188 -2.71 -0.37 -10.92
N LEU A 189 -3.51 -1.28 -11.45
CA LEU A 189 -3.06 -2.60 -11.87
C LEU A 189 -2.55 -2.53 -13.31
N LYS A 190 -1.29 -2.89 -13.54
CA LYS A 190 -0.73 -3.19 -14.86
C LYS A 190 -0.92 -4.69 -15.12
N VAL A 191 -1.50 -5.02 -16.27
CA VAL A 191 -1.78 -6.38 -16.72
C VAL A 191 -0.97 -6.59 -17.99
N GLU A 192 -0.11 -7.60 -17.98
CA GLU A 192 0.75 -7.95 -19.11
C GLU A 192 0.47 -9.39 -19.53
N HIS A 193 -0.10 -9.57 -20.73
CA HIS A 193 -0.39 -10.89 -21.28
C HIS A 193 0.65 -11.25 -22.35
N ALA A 194 1.37 -12.35 -22.16
CA ALA A 194 2.32 -12.88 -23.14
C ALA A 194 1.65 -13.87 -24.11
N TYR A 195 1.84 -13.64 -25.40
CA TYR A 195 1.26 -14.47 -26.47
C TYR A 195 2.32 -15.35 -27.10
N PHE A 196 1.94 -16.60 -27.39
CA PHE A 196 2.81 -17.60 -28.00
C PHE A 196 2.09 -18.23 -29.20
N ARG A 197 2.85 -18.71 -30.19
CA ARG A 197 2.33 -19.59 -31.23
C ARG A 197 1.99 -20.94 -30.62
N PRO A 198 1.00 -21.66 -31.16
CA PRO A 198 0.80 -23.07 -30.83
C PRO A 198 2.10 -23.85 -31.03
N ALA A 199 2.47 -24.69 -30.06
CA ALA A 199 3.59 -25.61 -30.22
C ALA A 199 3.20 -26.75 -31.16
N GLU A 200 4.20 -27.25 -31.90
CA GLU A 200 4.06 -28.51 -32.64
C GLU A 200 4.13 -29.70 -31.65
N GLU A 201 3.63 -30.87 -32.07
CA GLU A 201 3.60 -32.06 -31.24
C GLU A 201 5.02 -32.44 -30.75
N GLY A 202 5.22 -32.46 -29.43
CA GLY A 202 6.51 -32.74 -28.80
C GLY A 202 7.41 -31.52 -28.54
N GLU A 203 7.00 -30.30 -28.93
CA GLU A 203 7.67 -29.06 -28.52
C GLU A 203 7.11 -28.51 -27.19
N GLU A 204 7.94 -27.78 -26.43
CA GLU A 204 7.47 -27.04 -25.25
C GLU A 204 6.60 -25.83 -25.66
N GLU A 205 5.41 -25.69 -25.07
CA GLU A 205 4.40 -24.67 -25.44
C GLU A 205 4.85 -23.22 -25.22
N HIS A 206 5.89 -22.96 -24.42
CA HIS A 206 6.23 -21.61 -23.93
C HIS A 206 7.72 -21.29 -24.05
N THR A 207 8.25 -21.45 -25.27
CA THR A 207 9.64 -21.11 -25.58
C THR A 207 9.78 -19.71 -26.17
N ALA A 208 10.99 -19.14 -26.08
CA ALA A 208 11.32 -17.87 -26.74
C ALA A 208 11.11 -17.90 -28.26
N LYS A 209 11.19 -19.09 -28.90
CA LYS A 209 10.93 -19.29 -30.34
C LYS A 209 9.46 -19.09 -30.69
N LEU A 210 8.56 -19.50 -29.79
CA LEU A 210 7.11 -19.40 -29.99
C LEU A 210 6.56 -18.05 -29.55
N PHE A 211 7.31 -17.25 -28.80
CA PHE A 211 6.87 -15.96 -28.28
C PHE A 211 6.54 -14.96 -29.39
N LEU A 212 5.32 -14.44 -29.37
CA LEU A 212 4.78 -13.48 -30.35
C LEU A 212 4.86 -12.03 -29.86
N GLY A 213 4.78 -11.80 -28.55
CA GLY A 213 4.76 -10.47 -27.96
C GLY A 213 3.90 -10.37 -26.70
N VAL A 214 3.69 -9.14 -26.24
CA VAL A 214 2.94 -8.82 -25.02
C VAL A 214 1.84 -7.79 -25.32
N SER A 215 0.66 -7.97 -24.72
CA SER A 215 -0.31 -6.91 -24.54
C SER A 215 -0.21 -6.32 -23.13
N THR A 216 -0.35 -5.01 -23.00
CA THR A 216 -0.32 -4.30 -21.72
C THR A 216 -1.58 -3.48 -21.56
N ALA A 217 -2.35 -3.77 -20.51
CA ALA A 217 -3.52 -3.01 -20.11
C ALA A 217 -3.34 -2.42 -18.70
N TYR A 218 -4.03 -1.32 -18.42
CA TYR A 218 -3.97 -0.64 -17.13
C TYR A 218 -5.37 -0.46 -16.56
N PHE A 219 -5.54 -0.72 -15.26
CA PHE A 219 -6.81 -0.57 -14.54
C PHE A 219 -6.59 0.24 -13.28
N ASN A 220 -7.23 1.41 -13.15
CA ASN A 220 -7.20 2.19 -11.92
C ASN A 220 -8.20 1.59 -10.92
N LEU A 221 -7.78 1.46 -9.65
CA LEU A 221 -8.64 1.02 -8.56
C LEU A 221 -9.31 2.23 -7.94
N GLN A 222 -10.63 2.33 -8.10
CA GLN A 222 -11.41 3.49 -7.68
C GLN A 222 -12.37 3.12 -6.56
N LEU A 223 -12.44 3.97 -5.54
CA LEU A 223 -13.45 3.86 -4.51
C LEU A 223 -14.79 4.37 -5.06
N THR A 224 -15.84 3.57 -4.94
CA THR A 224 -17.22 3.94 -5.26
C THR A 224 -17.85 4.68 -4.08
N SER A 225 -18.99 5.34 -4.31
CA SER A 225 -19.68 6.14 -3.29
C SER A 225 -20.14 5.33 -2.07
N ASP A 226 -20.32 4.03 -2.21
CA ASP A 226 -20.70 3.08 -1.16
C ASP A 226 -19.49 2.39 -0.51
N GLY A 227 -18.27 2.86 -0.77
CA GLY A 227 -17.04 2.37 -0.15
C GLY A 227 -16.51 1.05 -0.73
N ARG A 228 -17.02 0.59 -1.87
CA ARG A 228 -16.47 -0.56 -2.59
C ARG A 228 -15.39 -0.15 -3.59
N ILE A 229 -14.63 -1.11 -4.09
CA ILE A 229 -13.56 -0.90 -5.06
C ILE A 229 -14.05 -1.40 -6.41
N ARG A 230 -13.85 -0.59 -7.44
CA ARG A 230 -14.05 -0.99 -8.84
C ARG A 230 -12.75 -0.88 -9.63
N PHE A 231 -12.55 -1.81 -10.54
CA PHE A 231 -11.47 -1.75 -11.52
C PHE A 231 -11.96 -0.97 -12.75
N ARG A 232 -11.31 0.14 -13.06
CA ARG A 232 -11.63 0.96 -14.23
C ARG A 232 -10.47 0.97 -15.20
N GLN A 233 -10.68 0.46 -16.40
CA GLN A 233 -9.67 0.51 -17.45
C GLN A 233 -9.21 1.95 -17.73
N ASN A 234 -7.91 2.10 -17.93
CA ASN A 234 -7.23 3.36 -18.18
C ASN A 234 -6.58 3.35 -19.57
N GLY A 235 -7.33 3.85 -20.55
CA GLY A 235 -6.93 3.82 -21.97
C GLY A 235 -7.16 2.45 -22.60
N THR A 236 -6.65 2.26 -23.81
CA THR A 236 -6.72 0.99 -24.55
C THR A 236 -5.50 0.12 -24.25
N ALA A 237 -5.64 -1.20 -24.44
CA ALA A 237 -4.50 -2.10 -24.38
C ALA A 237 -3.46 -1.71 -25.45
N LYS A 238 -2.18 -1.84 -25.10
CA LYS A 238 -1.04 -1.62 -26.00
C LYS A 238 -0.41 -2.95 -26.35
N TYR A 239 0.03 -3.12 -27.59
CA TYR A 239 0.59 -4.39 -28.06
C TYR A 239 2.02 -4.17 -28.54
N THR A 240 2.91 -5.08 -28.13
CA THR A 240 4.32 -5.07 -28.51
C THR A 240 4.68 -6.45 -29.04
N PRO A 241 4.94 -6.61 -30.35
CA PRO A 241 4.90 -5.58 -31.40
C PRO A 241 3.47 -5.13 -31.77
N PRO A 242 3.27 -3.94 -32.37
CA PRO A 242 1.94 -3.46 -32.76
C PRO A 242 1.16 -4.38 -33.71
N SER A 243 1.86 -5.19 -34.51
CA SER A 243 1.24 -6.17 -35.42
C SER A 243 0.43 -7.25 -34.72
N LEU A 244 0.66 -7.46 -33.42
CA LEU A 244 -0.03 -8.46 -32.60
C LEU A 244 -1.55 -8.20 -32.49
N VAL A 245 -1.99 -6.94 -32.64
CA VAL A 245 -3.42 -6.55 -32.60
C VAL A 245 -4.28 -7.36 -33.57
N HIS A 246 -3.74 -7.69 -34.76
CA HIS A 246 -4.50 -8.35 -35.82
C HIS A 246 -4.49 -9.88 -35.72
N GLY A 247 -3.55 -10.46 -34.95
CA GLY A 247 -3.41 -11.91 -34.77
C GLY A 247 -4.11 -12.46 -33.53
N VAL A 248 -4.59 -11.59 -32.65
CA VAL A 248 -5.26 -11.93 -31.39
C VAL A 248 -6.71 -11.42 -31.47
N HIS A 249 -7.49 -11.95 -32.42
CA HIS A 249 -8.93 -11.74 -32.43
C HIS A 249 -9.57 -12.79 -31.50
N ASP A 250 -10.22 -12.29 -30.44
CA ASP A 250 -11.33 -12.90 -29.68
C ASP A 250 -11.14 -13.61 -28.34
N GLU A 251 -9.99 -14.16 -27.93
CA GLU A 251 -10.09 -15.13 -26.81
C GLU A 251 -9.76 -14.64 -25.40
N ILE A 252 -8.97 -13.58 -25.17
CA ILE A 252 -8.63 -13.17 -23.79
C ILE A 252 -8.69 -11.66 -23.65
N SER A 253 -9.88 -11.17 -23.32
CA SER A 253 -10.10 -9.76 -23.05
C SER A 253 -9.78 -9.47 -21.57
N ASP A 254 -8.60 -8.89 -21.30
CA ASP A 254 -8.28 -8.31 -19.99
C ASP A 254 -9.35 -7.31 -19.51
N LEU A 255 -10.25 -6.86 -20.41
CA LEU A 255 -11.46 -6.10 -20.06
C LEU A 255 -12.33 -6.81 -19.02
N ALA A 256 -12.30 -8.14 -18.93
CA ALA A 256 -13.06 -8.92 -17.97
C ALA A 256 -12.74 -8.53 -16.51
N ILE A 257 -11.56 -7.95 -16.25
CA ILE A 257 -11.22 -7.38 -14.93
C ILE A 257 -12.20 -6.27 -14.54
N SER A 258 -12.69 -5.47 -15.50
CA SER A 258 -13.69 -4.43 -15.24
C SER A 258 -15.06 -4.99 -14.84
N SER A 259 -15.28 -6.29 -15.06
CA SER A 259 -16.49 -7.03 -14.73
C SER A 259 -16.39 -7.77 -13.40
N ILE A 260 -15.24 -7.73 -12.70
CA ILE A 260 -15.12 -8.28 -11.35
C ILE A 260 -16.16 -7.59 -10.45
N PRO A 261 -17.00 -8.35 -9.70
CA PRO A 261 -17.96 -7.74 -8.80
C PRO A 261 -17.28 -6.83 -7.79
N GLN A 262 -17.91 -5.69 -7.49
CA GLN A 262 -17.33 -4.69 -6.59
C GLN A 262 -17.36 -5.19 -5.15
N GLU A 263 -16.20 -5.17 -4.50
CA GLU A 263 -16.02 -5.59 -3.11
C GLU A 263 -15.29 -4.50 -2.31
N ARG A 264 -15.35 -4.56 -0.98
CA ARG A 264 -14.65 -3.59 -0.12
C ARG A 264 -13.15 -3.83 -0.07
N TYR A 265 -12.75 -5.09 -0.14
CA TYR A 265 -11.36 -5.51 -0.04
C TYR A 265 -11.00 -6.40 -1.22
N PHE A 266 -9.81 -6.20 -1.77
CA PHE A 266 -9.24 -7.05 -2.81
C PHE A 266 -7.81 -7.42 -2.45
N ARG A 267 -7.38 -8.62 -2.85
CA ARG A 267 -6.00 -9.09 -2.70
C ARG A 267 -5.56 -9.78 -3.99
N LEU A 268 -4.36 -9.42 -4.41
CA LEU A 268 -3.65 -10.08 -5.48
C LEU A 268 -2.91 -11.29 -4.92
N LEU A 269 -3.20 -12.46 -5.47
CA LEU A 269 -2.49 -13.70 -5.25
C LEU A 269 -1.51 -13.88 -6.41
N PHE A 270 -0.22 -13.82 -6.10
CA PHE A 270 0.82 -13.93 -7.12
C PHE A 270 1.10 -15.38 -7.53
N LYS A 271 1.40 -15.57 -8.81
CA LYS A 271 2.33 -16.57 -9.33
C LYS A 271 3.69 -15.86 -9.43
N THR A 272 4.62 -16.05 -8.49
CA THR A 272 5.92 -15.36 -8.60
C THR A 272 6.97 -16.24 -9.28
N TYR A 273 7.89 -15.58 -9.98
CA TYR A 273 9.23 -16.07 -10.37
C TYR A 273 10.11 -16.53 -9.19
N LEU A 274 9.58 -16.58 -7.97
CA LEU A 274 10.27 -16.99 -6.74
C LEU A 274 9.70 -18.30 -6.16
N VAL A 275 8.73 -18.94 -6.83
CA VAL A 275 8.24 -20.27 -6.46
C VAL A 275 9.00 -21.33 -7.28
N PRO A 276 9.58 -22.37 -6.66
CA PRO A 276 10.11 -23.52 -7.39
C PRO A 276 9.02 -24.09 -8.32
N GLN A 277 9.37 -24.38 -9.57
CA GLN A 277 8.49 -24.73 -10.70
C GLN A 277 7.39 -25.80 -10.44
N LYS A 278 7.42 -26.52 -9.32
CA LYS A 278 6.51 -27.64 -9.01
C LYS A 278 5.17 -27.25 -8.37
N HIS A 279 4.93 -25.97 -8.09
CA HIS A 279 3.70 -25.51 -7.41
C HIS A 279 3.04 -24.35 -8.15
N THR A 280 2.51 -24.60 -9.35
CA THR A 280 1.93 -23.57 -10.22
C THR A 280 0.43 -23.38 -9.98
N ARG A 281 0.04 -22.36 -9.24
CA ARG A 281 -1.28 -21.72 -9.40
C ARG A 281 -1.21 -20.55 -10.36
N SER A 282 -2.28 -20.33 -11.11
CA SER A 282 -2.45 -19.12 -11.94
C SER A 282 -2.63 -17.88 -11.06
N THR A 283 -2.09 -16.75 -11.51
CA THR A 283 -2.31 -15.45 -10.87
C THR A 283 -3.81 -15.20 -10.71
N ALA A 284 -4.24 -14.70 -9.54
CA ALA A 284 -5.65 -14.45 -9.26
C ALA A 284 -5.87 -13.19 -8.42
N ILE A 285 -7.03 -12.56 -8.59
CA ILE A 285 -7.53 -11.50 -7.72
C ILE A 285 -8.70 -12.07 -6.93
N ILE A 286 -8.59 -12.05 -5.60
CA ILE A 286 -9.71 -12.36 -4.71
C ILE A 286 -10.30 -11.07 -4.13
N GLY A 287 -11.59 -11.05 -3.89
CA GLY A 287 -12.29 -9.92 -3.27
C GLY A 287 -13.34 -10.36 -2.28
N ALA A 288 -13.54 -9.58 -1.23
CA ALA A 288 -14.52 -9.86 -0.19
C ALA A 288 -15.04 -8.57 0.46
N THR A 289 -16.19 -8.68 1.12
CA THR A 289 -16.79 -7.56 1.84
C THR A 289 -16.09 -7.32 3.19
N LYS A 290 -15.47 -8.34 3.79
CA LYS A 290 -14.71 -8.26 5.05
C LYS A 290 -13.24 -8.66 4.87
N SER A 291 -12.33 -8.07 5.64
CA SER A 291 -10.90 -8.42 5.64
C SER A 291 -10.65 -9.85 6.11
N SER A 292 -11.36 -10.28 7.15
CA SER A 292 -11.28 -11.64 7.70
C SER A 292 -11.61 -12.72 6.67
N GLN A 293 -12.66 -12.53 5.88
CA GLN A 293 -13.01 -13.43 4.77
C GLN A 293 -11.88 -13.55 3.75
N LEU A 294 -11.22 -12.43 3.44
CA LEU A 294 -10.09 -12.39 2.51
C LEU A 294 -8.88 -13.14 3.06
N ASP A 295 -8.60 -13.00 4.36
CA ASP A 295 -7.49 -13.69 5.03
C ASP A 295 -7.72 -15.20 5.09
N GLU A 296 -8.94 -15.64 5.44
CA GLU A 296 -9.32 -17.06 5.45
C GLU A 296 -9.25 -17.67 4.05
N LEU A 297 -9.80 -16.99 3.04
CA LEU A 297 -9.74 -17.44 1.65
C LEU A 297 -8.30 -17.52 1.14
N ASP A 298 -7.47 -16.52 1.41
CA ASP A 298 -6.06 -16.51 1.01
C ASP A 298 -5.27 -17.66 1.66
N LYS A 299 -5.54 -17.95 2.94
CA LYS A 299 -4.97 -19.11 3.64
C LYS A 299 -5.42 -20.43 3.01
N GLU A 300 -6.71 -20.58 2.74
CA GLU A 300 -7.28 -21.80 2.14
C GLU A 300 -6.71 -22.06 0.74
N LEU A 301 -6.68 -21.01 -0.08
CA LEU A 301 -6.13 -21.07 -1.43
C LEU A 301 -4.64 -21.41 -1.43
N ARG A 302 -3.86 -20.95 -0.44
CA ARG A 302 -2.46 -21.38 -0.28
C ARG A 302 -2.34 -22.84 0.13
N ALA A 303 -3.18 -23.32 1.02
CA ALA A 303 -3.13 -24.70 1.51
C ALA A 303 -3.53 -25.73 0.44
N HIS A 304 -4.45 -25.37 -0.47
CA HIS A 304 -5.09 -26.31 -1.38
C HIS A 304 -4.79 -26.06 -2.86
N LEU A 305 -3.51 -25.94 -3.24
CA LEU A 305 -3.08 -25.41 -4.54
C LEU A 305 -3.74 -25.99 -5.83
N ALA A 306 -4.34 -27.17 -5.78
CA ALA A 306 -5.03 -27.77 -6.93
C ALA A 306 -6.51 -27.33 -7.11
N GLU A 307 -7.12 -26.72 -6.09
CA GLU A 307 -8.54 -26.35 -6.14
C GLU A 307 -8.84 -25.16 -7.06
N ASP A 308 -10.03 -25.20 -7.67
CA ASP A 308 -10.56 -24.09 -8.46
C ASP A 308 -10.86 -22.87 -7.58
N CYS A 309 -10.24 -21.74 -7.92
CA CYS A 309 -10.32 -20.54 -7.10
C CYS A 309 -11.74 -19.96 -6.99
N LYS A 310 -12.57 -20.09 -8.03
CA LYS A 310 -13.95 -19.57 -8.01
C LYS A 310 -14.82 -20.40 -7.06
N ASN A 311 -14.69 -21.73 -7.11
CA ASN A 311 -15.41 -22.64 -6.23
C ASN A 311 -15.03 -22.44 -4.77
N THR A 312 -13.73 -22.36 -4.45
CA THR A 312 -13.28 -22.08 -3.08
C THR A 312 -13.79 -20.72 -2.61
N ALA A 313 -13.68 -19.66 -3.42
CA ALA A 313 -14.15 -18.32 -3.04
C ALA A 313 -15.67 -18.27 -2.76
N ALA A 314 -16.48 -19.03 -3.51
CA ALA A 314 -17.92 -19.09 -3.31
C ALA A 314 -18.31 -19.63 -1.91
N ILE A 315 -17.55 -20.59 -1.36
CA ILE A 315 -17.76 -21.14 0.00
C ILE A 315 -17.67 -20.04 1.06
N TYR A 316 -16.79 -19.07 0.86
CA TYR A 316 -16.56 -17.96 1.79
C TYR A 316 -17.43 -16.72 1.49
N GLY A 317 -18.32 -16.80 0.49
CA GLY A 317 -19.11 -15.64 0.02
C GLY A 317 -18.22 -14.54 -0.56
N ALA A 318 -17.13 -14.92 -1.21
CA ALA A 318 -16.13 -14.04 -1.80
C ALA A 318 -16.07 -14.22 -3.32
N VAL A 319 -15.34 -13.33 -3.99
CA VAL A 319 -15.11 -13.40 -5.44
C VAL A 319 -13.67 -13.84 -5.71
N CYS A 320 -13.49 -14.66 -6.74
CA CYS A 320 -12.17 -14.91 -7.31
C CYS A 320 -12.20 -14.72 -8.83
N PHE A 321 -11.23 -13.98 -9.32
CA PHE A 321 -10.93 -13.81 -10.73
C PHE A 321 -9.55 -14.40 -11.02
N GLY A 322 -9.55 -15.60 -11.59
CA GLY A 322 -8.35 -16.25 -12.12
C GLY A 322 -8.02 -15.74 -13.52
N PHE A 323 -6.73 -15.65 -13.81
CA PHE A 323 -6.24 -15.28 -15.14
C PHE A 323 -5.83 -16.52 -15.92
N GLU A 324 -6.29 -16.62 -17.16
CA GLU A 324 -5.93 -17.67 -18.10
C GLU A 324 -4.72 -17.24 -18.93
N GLY A 325 -3.90 -18.21 -19.35
CA GLY A 325 -2.69 -17.96 -20.12
C GLY A 325 -1.52 -17.38 -19.30
N PHE A 326 -0.64 -16.65 -19.97
CA PHE A 326 0.62 -16.14 -19.40
C PHE A 326 0.47 -14.68 -19.00
N VAL A 327 -0.19 -14.46 -17.86
CA VAL A 327 -0.48 -13.13 -17.34
C VAL A 327 0.41 -12.75 -16.17
N THR A 328 1.08 -11.62 -16.30
CA THR A 328 1.78 -10.94 -15.22
C THR A 328 0.93 -9.77 -14.73
N LEU A 329 0.68 -9.73 -13.42
CA LEU A 329 -0.01 -8.62 -12.76
C LEU A 329 0.97 -7.84 -11.91
N THR A 330 1.03 -6.53 -12.14
CA THR A 330 1.88 -5.63 -11.37
C THR A 330 1.05 -4.50 -10.78
N PRO A 331 0.78 -4.52 -9.47
CA PRO A 331 0.22 -3.36 -8.78
C PRO A 331 1.20 -2.19 -8.88
N GLN A 332 0.69 -1.01 -9.21
CA GLN A 332 1.44 0.24 -9.26
C GLN A 332 0.90 1.21 -8.23
N VAL A 333 1.81 1.88 -7.54
CA VAL A 333 1.52 2.85 -6.49
C VAL A 333 1.91 4.25 -6.94
N LYS A 334 1.14 5.25 -6.48
CA LYS A 334 1.39 6.65 -6.80
C LYS A 334 2.37 7.23 -5.78
N VAL A 335 3.51 7.74 -6.23
CA VAL A 335 4.54 8.40 -5.40
C VAL A 335 4.85 9.79 -5.94
N GLU A 336 5.54 10.62 -5.16
CA GLU A 336 6.09 11.91 -5.59
C GLU A 336 7.62 11.82 -5.65
N LEU A 337 8.18 11.93 -6.85
CA LEU A 337 9.63 11.87 -7.08
C LEU A 337 10.12 13.23 -7.59
N ASN A 338 10.99 13.90 -6.83
CA ASN A 338 11.48 15.26 -7.12
C ASN A 338 10.33 16.23 -7.47
N GLY A 339 9.28 16.24 -6.64
CA GLY A 339 8.09 17.09 -6.81
C GLY A 339 7.13 16.66 -7.93
N LYS A 340 7.40 15.56 -8.63
CA LYS A 340 6.55 15.05 -9.72
C LYS A 340 5.85 13.76 -9.31
N THR A 341 4.53 13.76 -9.38
CA THR A 341 3.75 12.56 -9.11
C THR A 341 3.88 11.53 -10.24
N LYS A 342 4.21 10.27 -9.89
CA LYS A 342 4.36 9.16 -10.84
C LYS A 342 3.73 7.89 -10.28
N PHE A 343 3.28 7.01 -11.19
CA PHE A 343 3.02 5.61 -10.84
C PHE A 343 4.30 4.82 -11.02
N ILE A 344 4.65 4.02 -10.02
CA ILE A 344 5.78 3.08 -10.04
C ILE A 344 5.27 1.68 -9.69
N ASP A 345 5.96 0.66 -10.14
CA ASP A 345 5.63 -0.73 -9.80
C ASP A 345 5.82 -0.94 -8.29
N SER A 346 4.88 -1.62 -7.63
CA SER A 346 4.97 -1.94 -6.21
C SER A 346 6.23 -2.76 -5.93
N GLY A 347 6.97 -2.40 -4.89
CA GLY A 347 8.26 -3.01 -4.57
C GLY A 347 9.47 -2.37 -5.26
N THR A 348 9.27 -1.34 -6.10
CA THR A 348 10.35 -0.44 -6.54
C THR A 348 11.10 0.08 -5.32
N ARG A 349 12.43 -0.06 -5.31
CA ARG A 349 13.30 0.31 -4.19
C ARG A 349 14.04 1.61 -4.50
N ILE A 350 14.59 2.24 -3.46
CA ILE A 350 15.40 3.47 -3.63
C ILE A 350 16.55 3.27 -4.63
N LYS A 351 17.21 2.10 -4.61
CA LYS A 351 18.30 1.78 -5.57
C LYS A 351 17.87 1.87 -7.04
N ASP A 352 16.59 1.63 -7.33
CA ASP A 352 16.06 1.61 -8.70
C ASP A 352 15.77 3.04 -9.21
N LEU A 353 15.70 4.02 -8.30
CA LEU A 353 15.54 5.44 -8.62
C LEU A 353 16.88 6.17 -8.80
N LEU A 354 17.90 5.78 -8.04
CA LEU A 354 19.20 6.43 -8.07
C LEU A 354 20.03 5.91 -9.24
N SER A 355 20.60 6.81 -10.04
CA SER A 355 21.53 6.46 -11.12
C SER A 355 22.84 5.86 -10.59
N ARG A 356 23.65 5.27 -11.48
CA ARG A 356 24.88 4.51 -11.15
C ARG A 356 25.86 5.21 -10.19
N SER A 357 25.89 6.54 -10.10
CA SER A 357 26.61 7.27 -9.04
C SER A 357 25.76 7.39 -7.77
N GLN A 358 25.52 6.25 -7.10
CA GLN A 358 24.65 6.17 -5.91
C GLN A 358 25.11 7.06 -4.75
N ALA A 359 26.42 7.32 -4.63
CA ALA A 359 27.01 8.03 -3.51
C ALA A 359 26.55 9.50 -3.35
N ASP A 360 26.43 10.25 -4.44
CA ASP A 360 25.99 11.66 -4.38
C ASP A 360 24.47 11.78 -4.23
N GLY A 361 23.74 10.84 -4.86
CA GLY A 361 22.30 10.72 -4.69
C GLY A 361 21.91 10.43 -3.25
N LEU A 362 22.63 9.53 -2.56
CA LEU A 362 22.38 9.17 -1.16
C LEU A 362 22.58 10.34 -0.20
N LYS A 363 23.62 11.16 -0.37
CA LYS A 363 23.89 12.32 0.51
C LYS A 363 22.79 13.37 0.52
N SER A 364 22.05 13.49 -0.58
CA SER A 364 20.98 14.48 -0.74
C SER A 364 19.58 13.86 -0.69
N LEU A 365 19.49 12.54 -0.49
CA LEU A 365 18.25 11.80 -0.44
C LEU A 365 17.46 12.22 0.79
N LYS A 366 16.21 12.63 0.55
CA LYS A 366 15.20 12.83 1.59
C LYS A 366 13.97 12.03 1.22
N ILE A 367 13.44 11.31 2.20
CA ILE A 367 12.24 10.49 2.05
C ILE A 367 11.26 10.96 3.11
N GLN A 368 10.03 11.28 2.70
CA GLN A 368 8.91 11.45 3.60
C GLN A 368 7.91 10.34 3.34
N ARG A 369 7.55 9.63 4.41
CA ARG A 369 6.57 8.56 4.38
C ARG A 369 5.39 8.95 5.25
N GLN A 370 4.20 8.53 4.83
CA GLN A 370 3.03 8.73 5.67
C GLN A 370 2.96 7.67 6.75
N PHE A 371 2.70 8.11 7.97
CA PHE A 371 2.20 7.25 9.02
C PHE A 371 0.83 7.79 9.42
N LEU A 372 -0.20 6.96 9.26
CA LEU A 372 -1.59 7.40 9.35
C LEU A 372 -1.86 8.54 8.34
N ASP A 373 -2.36 9.69 8.79
CA ASP A 373 -2.69 10.83 7.93
C ASP A 373 -1.59 11.91 7.82
N SER A 374 -0.44 11.69 8.45
CA SER A 374 0.64 12.67 8.57
C SER A 374 1.92 12.21 7.88
N TYR A 375 2.67 13.16 7.31
CA TYR A 375 3.99 12.89 6.73
C TYR A 375 5.07 13.00 7.80
N TYR A 376 5.98 12.03 7.79
CA TYR A 376 7.15 11.96 8.65
C TYR A 376 8.39 11.79 7.80
N ASP A 377 9.46 12.48 8.17
CA ASP A 377 10.76 12.25 7.56
C ASP A 377 11.27 10.85 7.93
N LEU A 378 12.00 10.21 7.02
CA LEU A 378 12.74 8.98 7.27
C LEU A 378 14.20 9.34 7.50
N GLN A 379 14.65 9.13 8.73
CA GLN A 379 16.03 9.33 9.15
C GLN A 379 16.84 8.06 8.91
N PHE A 380 18.01 8.20 8.30
CA PHE A 380 18.96 7.12 8.05
C PHE A 380 20.36 7.73 7.95
N ASP A 381 21.38 6.92 8.19
CA ASP A 381 22.77 7.31 7.92
C ASP A 381 22.99 7.26 6.39
N PRO A 382 23.39 8.36 5.72
CA PRO A 382 23.71 8.33 4.29
C PRO A 382 24.87 7.39 3.92
N ALA A 383 25.69 6.97 4.90
CA ALA A 383 26.70 5.94 4.71
C ALA A 383 26.14 4.51 4.78
N ASP A 384 24.93 4.33 5.30
CA ASP A 384 24.26 3.03 5.37
C ASP A 384 23.59 2.68 4.02
N PRO A 385 24.12 1.70 3.27
CA PRO A 385 23.53 1.30 2.00
C PRO A 385 22.16 0.63 2.15
N ASN A 386 21.74 0.25 3.37
CA ASN A 386 20.48 -0.47 3.56
C ASN A 386 19.25 0.36 3.16
N VAL A 387 19.35 1.70 3.19
CA VAL A 387 18.28 2.58 2.66
C VAL A 387 18.00 2.32 1.18
N LEU A 388 18.97 1.85 0.40
CA LEU A 388 18.82 1.49 -1.00
C LEU A 388 17.83 0.33 -1.20
N SER A 389 17.67 -0.52 -0.18
CA SER A 389 16.76 -1.66 -0.20
C SER A 389 15.33 -1.32 0.19
N LEU A 390 15.09 -0.10 0.71
CA LEU A 390 13.77 0.37 1.11
C LEU A 390 12.81 0.36 -0.08
N ALA A 391 11.76 -0.45 0.02
CA ALA A 391 10.65 -0.45 -0.91
C ALA A 391 9.81 0.82 -0.74
N LEU A 392 9.43 1.45 -1.85
CA LEU A 392 8.55 2.60 -1.86
C LEU A 392 7.09 2.18 -1.75
N VAL A 393 6.31 2.98 -1.02
CA VAL A 393 4.86 2.79 -0.85
C VAL A 393 4.11 4.01 -1.35
N ALA A 394 2.80 3.84 -1.54
CA ALA A 394 1.93 4.90 -2.02
C ALA A 394 2.07 6.17 -1.16
N ARG A 395 2.09 7.31 -1.85
CA ARG A 395 2.19 8.67 -1.30
C ARG A 395 3.56 9.02 -0.72
N ASP A 396 4.55 8.13 -0.76
CA ASP A 396 5.93 8.49 -0.44
C ASP A 396 6.37 9.68 -1.28
N ARG A 397 7.12 10.58 -0.64
CA ARG A 397 7.78 11.71 -1.27
C ARG A 397 9.27 11.49 -1.20
N VAL A 398 9.92 11.43 -2.35
CA VAL A 398 11.36 11.18 -2.45
C VAL A 398 11.99 12.30 -3.25
N THR A 399 12.97 12.95 -2.65
CA THR A 399 13.75 14.01 -3.31
C THR A 399 15.23 13.71 -3.21
N TRP A 400 15.98 13.91 -4.29
CA TRP A 400 17.44 13.78 -4.31
C TRP A 400 18.01 14.73 -5.37
N SER A 401 19.30 15.03 -5.25
CA SER A 401 20.05 15.85 -6.21
C SER A 401 21.17 15.03 -6.84
N ASN A 402 21.37 15.21 -8.14
CA ASN A 402 22.46 14.56 -8.89
C ASN A 402 23.71 15.46 -8.96
N SER A 403 23.77 16.54 -8.18
CA SER A 403 24.83 17.55 -8.27
C SER A 403 25.64 17.60 -6.97
N PRO A 404 26.98 17.61 -7.03
CA PRO A 404 27.82 17.75 -5.85
C PRO A 404 27.72 19.12 -5.12
N ARG A 405 27.03 20.13 -5.67
CA ARG A 405 26.83 21.51 -5.14
C ARG A 405 25.54 22.06 -5.78
N ALA A 406 24.65 22.82 -5.14
CA ALA A 406 24.93 23.95 -4.24
C ALA A 406 23.91 24.02 -3.10
N LEU A 407 24.41 23.88 -1.87
CA LEU A 407 23.86 24.57 -0.70
C LEU A 407 24.58 25.92 -0.66
N HIS A 408 23.86 27.00 -0.91
CA HIS A 408 24.22 28.36 -0.51
C HIS A 408 23.13 28.89 0.41
#